data_AF-A0A3D4ETH0-F1
#
_entry.id   AF-A0A3D4ETH0-F1
#
_cell.length_a   1.000
_cell.length_b   1.000
_cell.length_c   1.000
_cell.angle_alpha   90.00
_cell.angle_beta   90.00
_cell.angle_gamma   90.00
#
_symmetry.space_group_name_H-M   'P 1'
#
loop_
_entity.id
_entity.type
_entity.pdbx_description
1 polymer ?
#
loop_
_entity_poly.entity_id
_entity_poly.type
_entity_poly.pdbx_seq_one_letter_code
_entity_poly.pdbx_strand_id
1 'polypeptide(L)'
;MRIILCLVPLLFLSSACTSTSGYRQSPELTLERLDPKVSLGHVEIDDQGELISFDQLKRVTAKIEAESTEPLLMVVYIHGWNHNASERLVTGAGDLHDFREMLKDLGKASRRKVMGVFVSWRGRSLATFPIGVDYFHRHAAARRVGGVSGTEVLHELGAAARGANSKNRIVMVGHSLGGAILESAMAESISARVAMDSARGRQLRRKDFPADLMVSINSAESAIYARQLLSTFKNRGIKDVEGGPLMISLTSQRDFITSVFWPMGNLMGRWVPGL
;
A
#
# COMPACT_ATOMS: atom_id res chain seq x y z
N MET A 1 51.25 -12.67 -8.22
CA MET A 1 50.77 -12.40 -9.60
C MET A 1 49.93 -13.59 -10.05
N ARG A 2 48.61 -13.37 -10.18
CA ARG A 2 47.64 -14.09 -11.03
C ARG A 2 47.47 -15.61 -10.90
N ILE A 3 46.59 -16.06 -9.99
CA ILE A 3 45.68 -17.22 -10.21
C ILE A 3 44.36 -16.95 -9.45
N ILE A 4 43.60 -15.93 -9.85
CA ILE A 4 42.17 -15.78 -9.47
C ILE A 4 41.47 -15.16 -10.68
N LEU A 5 41.24 -15.94 -11.74
CA LEU A 5 40.44 -15.47 -12.87
C LEU A 5 39.88 -16.64 -13.69
N CYS A 6 39.09 -17.54 -13.09
CA CYS A 6 38.36 -18.55 -13.88
C CYS A 6 37.02 -19.04 -13.28
N LEU A 7 36.52 -18.47 -12.18
CA LEU A 7 35.24 -18.89 -11.57
C LEU A 7 34.14 -17.82 -11.61
N VAL A 8 34.20 -16.91 -12.59
CA VAL A 8 33.17 -15.86 -12.77
C VAL A 8 32.13 -16.17 -13.87
N PRO A 9 32.31 -17.06 -14.87
CA PRO A 9 31.27 -17.22 -15.89
C PRO A 9 30.16 -18.24 -15.57
N LEU A 10 30.25 -19.07 -14.52
CA LEU A 10 29.24 -20.11 -14.26
C LEU A 10 28.06 -19.70 -13.36
N LEU A 11 28.06 -18.48 -12.81
CA LEU A 11 27.00 -17.99 -11.91
C LEU A 11 25.85 -17.24 -12.61
N PHE A 12 25.82 -17.23 -13.95
CA PHE A 12 24.85 -16.44 -14.74
C PHE A 12 23.72 -17.24 -15.43
N LEU A 13 23.59 -18.56 -15.22
CA LEU A 13 22.68 -19.39 -16.03
C LEU A 13 21.57 -20.13 -15.26
N SER A 14 21.37 -19.84 -13.98
CA SER A 14 20.17 -20.33 -13.26
C SER A 14 19.05 -19.29 -13.31
N SER A 15 18.63 -18.96 -14.53
CA SER A 15 17.54 -18.03 -14.82
C SER A 15 16.19 -18.66 -14.43
N ALA A 16 15.77 -18.46 -13.19
CA ALA A 16 14.36 -18.65 -12.85
C ALA A 16 13.59 -17.44 -13.41
N CYS A 17 12.95 -17.62 -14.56
CA CYS A 17 11.96 -16.68 -15.08
C CYS A 17 10.83 -16.56 -14.04
N THR A 18 10.81 -15.48 -13.26
CA THR A 18 9.58 -15.05 -12.60
C THR A 18 8.59 -14.64 -13.69
N SER A 19 7.41 -15.26 -13.73
CA SER A 19 6.36 -14.86 -14.65
C SER A 19 6.05 -13.37 -14.44
N THR A 20 6.33 -12.54 -15.45
CA THR A 20 5.78 -11.19 -15.50
C THR A 20 4.27 -11.35 -15.66
N SER A 21 3.51 -11.23 -14.57
CA SER A 21 2.08 -11.01 -14.70
C SER A 21 1.90 -9.68 -15.43
N GLY A 22 1.27 -9.70 -16.60
CA GLY A 22 0.88 -8.49 -17.29
C GLY A 22 -0.09 -7.65 -16.43
N TYR A 23 -0.20 -6.36 -16.74
CA TYR A 23 -1.14 -5.47 -16.07
C TYR A 23 -2.59 -5.90 -16.31
N ARG A 24 -3.44 -5.78 -15.28
CA ARG A 24 -4.87 -6.12 -15.26
C ARG A 24 -5.74 -5.01 -15.87
N GLN A 25 -5.53 -4.71 -17.15
CA GLN A 25 -6.18 -3.56 -17.79
C GLN A 25 -7.59 -3.82 -18.35
N SER A 26 -8.00 -5.06 -18.59
CA SER A 26 -9.36 -5.34 -19.10
C SER A 26 -10.42 -5.13 -18.01
N PRO A 27 -11.67 -4.76 -18.36
CA PRO A 27 -12.73 -4.56 -17.36
C PRO A 27 -12.97 -5.78 -16.46
N GLU A 28 -12.95 -6.99 -17.02
CA GLU A 28 -13.12 -8.25 -16.30
C GLU A 28 -11.99 -8.55 -15.31
N LEU A 29 -10.77 -8.07 -15.60
CA LEU A 29 -9.63 -8.18 -14.70
C LEU A 29 -9.55 -7.02 -13.71
N THR A 30 -10.20 -5.90 -14.01
CA THR A 30 -10.28 -4.72 -13.13
C THR A 30 -11.27 -4.94 -11.99
N LEU A 31 -12.41 -5.57 -12.26
CA LEU A 31 -13.49 -5.77 -11.30
C LEU A 31 -13.85 -7.24 -11.16
N GLU A 32 -13.72 -7.78 -9.95
CA GLU A 32 -14.08 -9.14 -9.59
C GLU A 32 -15.32 -9.13 -8.66
N ARG A 33 -16.19 -10.13 -8.82
CA ARG A 33 -17.25 -10.43 -7.86
C ARG A 33 -16.87 -11.69 -7.09
N LEU A 34 -16.56 -11.55 -5.80
CA LEU A 34 -16.11 -12.67 -4.97
C LEU A 34 -17.28 -13.41 -4.30
N ASP A 35 -18.37 -12.70 -4.01
CA ASP A 35 -19.59 -13.21 -3.35
C ASP A 35 -20.78 -12.27 -3.71
N PRO A 36 -22.05 -12.68 -3.57
CA PRO A 36 -23.20 -11.78 -3.64
C PRO A 36 -23.03 -10.40 -2.99
N LYS A 37 -22.35 -10.30 -1.84
CA LYS A 37 -22.12 -9.04 -1.10
C LYS A 37 -20.68 -8.52 -1.14
N VAL A 38 -19.79 -9.19 -1.87
CA VAL A 38 -18.36 -8.89 -1.87
C VAL A 38 -17.85 -8.68 -3.29
N SER A 39 -17.31 -7.49 -3.53
CA SER A 39 -16.67 -7.08 -4.77
C SER A 39 -15.20 -6.73 -4.53
N LEU A 40 -14.40 -6.78 -5.59
CA LEU A 40 -12.99 -6.44 -5.56
C LEU A 40 -12.63 -5.63 -6.82
N GLY A 41 -12.02 -4.46 -6.64
CA GLY A 41 -11.41 -3.67 -7.70
C GLY A 41 -9.89 -3.77 -7.66
N HIS A 42 -9.23 -3.61 -8.81
CA HIS A 42 -7.78 -3.53 -8.94
C HIS A 42 -7.37 -2.16 -9.45
N VAL A 43 -6.35 -1.57 -8.85
CA VAL A 43 -5.70 -0.34 -9.34
C VAL A 43 -4.20 -0.57 -9.38
N GLU A 44 -3.57 -0.31 -10.51
CA GLU A 44 -2.14 -0.58 -10.72
C GLU A 44 -1.34 0.70 -10.92
N ILE A 45 -0.23 0.81 -10.19
CA ILE A 45 0.74 1.90 -10.27
C ILE A 45 2.09 1.30 -10.68
N ASP A 46 2.79 1.93 -11.61
CA ASP A 46 4.10 1.45 -12.06
C ASP A 46 5.24 1.82 -11.10
N ASP A 47 6.46 1.39 -11.43
CA ASP A 47 7.67 1.65 -10.62
C ASP A 47 8.10 3.13 -10.56
N GLN A 48 7.58 3.97 -11.46
CA GLN A 48 7.82 5.41 -11.49
C GLN A 48 6.78 6.17 -10.68
N GLY A 49 5.73 5.49 -10.23
CA GLY A 49 4.62 6.11 -9.53
C GLY A 49 3.59 6.69 -10.49
N GLU A 50 3.48 6.16 -11.72
CA GLU A 50 2.44 6.53 -12.67
C GLU A 50 1.30 5.50 -12.66
N LEU A 51 0.07 5.98 -12.82
CA LEU A 51 -1.08 5.11 -13.04
C LEU A 51 -0.92 4.34 -14.35
N ILE A 52 -1.05 3.03 -14.27
CA ILE A 52 -1.02 2.15 -15.45
C ILE A 52 -2.19 2.44 -16.39
N SER A 53 -3.36 2.77 -15.84
CA SER A 53 -4.52 3.19 -16.61
C SER A 53 -5.44 4.03 -15.73
N PHE A 54 -5.65 5.29 -16.12
CA PHE A 54 -6.63 6.14 -15.44
C PHE A 54 -8.07 5.61 -15.60
N ASP A 55 -8.37 4.93 -16.71
CA ASP A 55 -9.68 4.30 -16.90
C ASP A 55 -9.92 3.12 -15.95
N GLN A 56 -8.85 2.46 -15.49
CA GLN A 56 -8.95 1.44 -14.44
C GLN A 56 -9.43 2.07 -13.13
N LEU A 57 -8.83 3.18 -12.71
CA LEU A 57 -9.26 3.93 -11.52
C LEU A 57 -10.71 4.40 -11.65
N LYS A 58 -11.11 4.98 -12.80
CA LYS A 58 -12.50 5.37 -13.08
C LYS A 58 -13.50 4.23 -12.96
N ARG A 59 -13.15 3.03 -13.46
CA ARG A 59 -14.04 1.86 -13.33
C ARG A 59 -14.22 1.46 -11.87
N VAL A 60 -13.15 1.50 -11.08
CA VAL A 60 -13.21 1.18 -9.64
C VAL A 60 -14.02 2.23 -8.89
N THR A 61 -13.81 3.53 -9.12
CA THR A 61 -14.59 4.60 -8.46
C THR A 61 -16.07 4.56 -8.84
N ALA A 62 -16.40 4.37 -10.13
CA ALA A 62 -17.79 4.19 -10.57
C ALA A 62 -18.45 2.97 -9.92
N LYS A 63 -17.69 1.88 -9.72
CA LYS A 63 -18.19 0.68 -9.05
C LYS A 63 -18.45 0.92 -7.56
N ILE A 64 -17.56 1.64 -6.87
CA ILE A 64 -17.73 2.05 -5.47
C ILE A 64 -19.01 2.88 -5.32
N GLU A 65 -19.24 3.86 -6.20
CA GLU A 65 -20.44 4.71 -6.17
C GLU A 65 -21.71 3.89 -6.36
N ALA A 66 -21.72 2.98 -7.34
CA ALA A 66 -22.86 2.10 -7.62
C ALA A 66 -23.21 1.17 -6.44
N GLU A 67 -22.21 0.65 -5.72
CA GLU A 67 -22.41 -0.22 -4.56
C GLU A 67 -22.75 0.52 -3.27
N SER A 68 -22.54 1.84 -3.25
CA SER A 68 -22.79 2.72 -2.09
C SER A 68 -24.26 3.12 -1.91
N THR A 69 -25.18 2.58 -2.70
CA THR A 69 -26.64 2.71 -2.48
C THR A 69 -27.07 2.20 -1.10
N GLU A 70 -26.33 1.23 -0.56
CA GLU A 70 -26.38 0.79 0.82
C GLU A 70 -25.05 1.12 1.52
N PRO A 71 -25.00 1.20 2.86
CA PRO A 71 -23.73 1.42 3.56
C PRO A 71 -22.69 0.36 3.18
N LEU A 72 -21.54 0.82 2.69
CA LEU A 72 -20.40 0.03 2.22
C LEU A 72 -19.28 0.03 3.26
N LEU A 73 -18.61 -1.12 3.42
CA LEU A 73 -17.29 -1.22 4.02
C LEU A 73 -16.27 -1.35 2.88
N MET A 74 -15.54 -0.28 2.60
CA MET A 74 -14.46 -0.29 1.63
C MET A 74 -13.14 -0.59 2.33
N VAL A 75 -12.40 -1.59 1.82
CA VAL A 75 -11.08 -1.95 2.30
C VAL A 75 -10.09 -1.81 1.15
N VAL A 76 -9.19 -0.84 1.24
CA VAL A 76 -8.08 -0.68 0.29
C VAL A 76 -6.87 -1.43 0.86
N TYR A 77 -6.22 -2.24 0.05
CA TYR A 77 -5.01 -2.96 0.43
C TYR A 77 -3.87 -2.69 -0.56
N ILE A 78 -2.71 -2.28 -0.04
CA ILE A 78 -1.48 -2.06 -0.80
C ILE A 78 -0.46 -3.13 -0.41
N HIS A 79 -0.04 -3.94 -1.39
CA HIS A 79 0.85 -5.07 -1.14
C HIS A 79 2.32 -4.67 -0.96
N GLY A 80 3.09 -5.60 -0.38
CA GLY A 80 4.53 -5.44 -0.12
C GLY A 80 5.44 -5.93 -1.24
N TRP A 81 6.75 -6.00 -0.94
CA TRP A 81 7.83 -6.31 -1.88
C TRP A 81 7.77 -7.70 -2.54
N ASN A 82 7.61 -8.76 -1.73
CA ASN A 82 7.77 -10.14 -2.20
C ASN A 82 6.49 -10.74 -2.80
N HIS A 83 5.42 -9.95 -2.89
CA HIS A 83 4.11 -10.41 -3.32
C HIS A 83 3.69 -9.59 -4.54
N ASN A 84 4.16 -10.01 -5.72
CA ASN A 84 3.61 -9.51 -6.97
C ASN A 84 2.12 -9.91 -7.05
N ALA A 85 1.31 -9.16 -7.80
CA ALA A 85 -0.11 -9.46 -8.08
C ALA A 85 -0.36 -10.80 -8.84
N SER A 86 0.64 -11.68 -8.89
CA SER A 86 0.64 -13.04 -9.42
C SER A 86 0.39 -14.06 -8.32
N GLU A 87 -0.56 -14.97 -8.54
CA GLU A 87 -1.07 -15.98 -7.60
C GLU A 87 -0.10 -17.12 -7.23
N ARG A 88 1.22 -16.96 -7.27
CA ARG A 88 2.09 -18.06 -6.84
C ARG A 88 3.52 -17.70 -6.43
N LEU A 89 3.81 -18.05 -5.18
CA LEU A 89 5.11 -18.26 -4.50
C LEU A 89 5.82 -16.96 -4.07
N VAL A 90 6.20 -16.77 -2.81
CA VAL A 90 6.77 -17.70 -1.82
C VAL A 90 6.14 -17.44 -0.44
N THR A 91 5.72 -18.52 0.26
CA THR A 91 4.87 -18.58 1.48
C THR A 91 3.42 -18.14 1.27
N GLY A 92 2.50 -19.10 1.10
CA GLY A 92 1.07 -18.82 0.91
C GLY A 92 0.67 -18.58 -0.54
N ALA A 93 -0.64 -18.50 -0.79
CA ALA A 93 -1.22 -18.32 -2.13
C ALA A 93 -1.08 -16.88 -2.69
N GLY A 94 -0.31 -16.02 -2.00
CA GLY A 94 -0.01 -14.64 -2.35
C GLY A 94 -0.96 -13.62 -1.71
N ASP A 95 -0.49 -12.38 -1.50
CA ASP A 95 -1.25 -11.31 -0.83
C ASP A 95 -2.66 -11.11 -1.40
N LEU A 96 -2.82 -11.27 -2.72
CA LEU A 96 -4.14 -11.13 -3.36
C LEU A 96 -5.10 -12.26 -2.97
N HIS A 97 -4.62 -13.50 -2.83
CA HIS A 97 -5.46 -14.60 -2.38
C HIS A 97 -5.90 -14.40 -0.94
N ASP A 98 -4.96 -14.09 -0.05
CA ASP A 98 -5.24 -13.85 1.37
C ASP A 98 -6.18 -12.66 1.54
N PHE A 99 -6.00 -11.61 0.73
CA PHE A 99 -6.92 -10.48 0.69
C PHE A 99 -8.32 -10.88 0.24
N ARG A 100 -8.47 -11.72 -0.80
CA ARG A 100 -9.78 -12.22 -1.25
C ARG A 100 -10.48 -13.02 -0.14
N GLU A 101 -9.76 -13.91 0.55
CA GLU A 101 -10.33 -14.68 1.67
C GLU A 101 -10.74 -13.77 2.83
N MET A 102 -9.90 -12.80 3.19
CA MET A 102 -10.25 -11.80 4.20
C MET A 102 -11.52 -11.01 3.82
N LEU A 103 -11.67 -10.60 2.56
CA LEU A 103 -12.87 -9.90 2.09
C LEU A 103 -14.13 -10.77 2.17
N LYS A 104 -14.03 -12.07 1.85
CA LYS A 104 -15.15 -13.02 2.00
C LYS A 104 -15.56 -13.15 3.46
N ASP A 105 -14.60 -13.28 4.37
CA ASP A 105 -14.89 -13.38 5.81
C ASP A 105 -15.48 -12.08 6.36
N LEU A 106 -14.98 -10.93 5.92
CA LEU A 106 -15.61 -9.64 6.20
C LEU A 106 -17.03 -9.56 5.64
N GLY A 107 -17.28 -10.10 4.44
CA GLY A 107 -18.62 -10.17 3.86
C GLY A 107 -19.62 -10.98 4.69
N LYS A 108 -19.15 -12.07 5.32
CA LYS A 108 -19.96 -12.89 6.24
C LYS A 108 -20.22 -12.18 7.57
N ALA A 109 -19.21 -11.50 8.12
CA ALA A 109 -19.28 -10.86 9.43
C ALA A 109 -19.94 -9.47 9.41
N SER A 110 -19.84 -8.76 8.28
CA SER A 110 -20.31 -7.39 8.13
C SER A 110 -21.81 -7.34 7.80
N ARG A 111 -22.50 -6.37 8.41
CA ARG A 111 -23.87 -6.00 7.99
C ARG A 111 -23.90 -5.09 6.75
N ARG A 112 -22.73 -4.68 6.26
CA ARG A 112 -22.53 -3.81 5.09
C ARG A 112 -22.10 -4.66 3.90
N LYS A 113 -22.35 -4.16 2.68
CA LYS A 113 -21.61 -4.64 1.51
C LYS A 113 -20.11 -4.42 1.74
N VAL A 114 -19.28 -5.28 1.17
CA VAL A 114 -17.83 -5.17 1.29
C VAL A 114 -17.24 -4.99 -0.10
N MET A 115 -16.47 -3.92 -0.28
CA MET A 115 -15.70 -3.71 -1.50
C MET A 115 -14.22 -3.65 -1.15
N GLY A 116 -13.47 -4.60 -1.68
CA GLY A 116 -12.01 -4.54 -1.69
C GLY A 116 -11.50 -3.65 -2.82
N VAL A 117 -10.39 -2.95 -2.59
CA VAL A 117 -9.59 -2.35 -3.66
C VAL A 117 -8.14 -2.77 -3.45
N PHE A 118 -7.62 -3.59 -4.36
CA PHE A 118 -6.24 -4.06 -4.32
C PHE A 118 -5.37 -3.13 -5.16
N VAL A 119 -4.53 -2.36 -4.49
CA VAL A 119 -3.58 -1.43 -5.12
C VAL A 119 -2.27 -2.19 -5.35
N SER A 120 -1.96 -2.41 -6.62
CA SER A 120 -0.79 -3.17 -7.04
C SER A 120 0.30 -2.28 -7.60
N TRP A 121 1.54 -2.72 -7.42
CA TRP A 121 2.72 -2.11 -8.02
C TRP A 121 3.79 -3.17 -8.31
N ARG A 122 4.84 -2.81 -9.03
CA ARG A 122 5.91 -3.75 -9.36
C ARG A 122 6.84 -3.96 -8.15
N GLY A 123 6.44 -4.89 -7.28
CA GLY A 123 7.18 -5.37 -6.11
C GLY A 123 8.54 -5.95 -6.47
N ARG A 124 8.69 -7.27 -6.60
CA ARG A 124 9.99 -7.87 -6.95
C ARG A 124 10.25 -7.74 -8.45
N SER A 125 11.37 -7.12 -8.83
CA SER A 125 11.68 -6.79 -10.24
C SER A 125 12.97 -7.41 -10.76
N LEU A 126 13.98 -7.59 -9.90
CA LEU A 126 15.25 -8.21 -10.29
C LEU A 126 15.38 -9.60 -9.66
N ALA A 127 14.84 -10.62 -10.33
CA ALA A 127 14.93 -12.01 -9.86
C ALA A 127 16.38 -12.51 -9.69
N THR A 128 17.34 -11.88 -10.38
CA THR A 128 18.75 -12.27 -10.48
C THR A 128 19.74 -11.40 -9.68
N PHE A 129 19.29 -10.35 -8.99
CA PHE A 129 20.18 -9.50 -8.16
C PHE A 129 20.22 -9.99 -6.70
N PRO A 130 21.29 -9.71 -5.92
CA PRO A 130 21.30 -9.99 -4.49
C PRO A 130 20.05 -9.42 -3.82
N ILE A 131 19.35 -10.27 -3.07
CA ILE A 131 18.03 -10.00 -2.51
C ILE A 131 17.99 -8.66 -1.72
N GLY A 132 19.09 -8.31 -1.04
CA GLY A 132 19.21 -7.03 -0.33
C GLY A 132 19.25 -5.80 -1.25
N VAL A 133 19.89 -5.88 -2.41
CA VAL A 133 19.96 -4.76 -3.37
C VAL A 133 18.59 -4.54 -4.03
N ASP A 134 17.91 -5.62 -4.42
CA ASP A 134 16.53 -5.53 -4.92
C ASP A 134 15.64 -4.84 -3.88
N TYR A 135 15.70 -5.24 -2.60
CA TYR A 135 14.95 -4.57 -1.53
C TYR A 135 15.15 -3.05 -1.47
N PHE A 136 16.39 -2.55 -1.46
CA PHE A 136 16.65 -1.11 -1.39
C PHE A 136 16.17 -0.36 -2.63
N HIS A 137 16.37 -0.94 -3.82
CA HIS A 137 15.82 -0.36 -5.05
C HIS A 137 14.30 -0.31 -5.05
N ARG A 138 13.66 -1.36 -4.53
CA ARG A 138 12.20 -1.45 -4.40
C ARG A 138 11.67 -0.54 -3.29
N HIS A 139 12.43 -0.29 -2.23
CA HIS A 139 12.11 0.71 -1.21
C HIS A 139 12.07 2.13 -1.82
N ALA A 140 13.05 2.48 -2.65
CA ALA A 140 13.02 3.74 -3.38
C ALA A 140 11.85 3.83 -4.37
N ALA A 141 11.48 2.72 -5.03
CA ALA A 141 10.31 2.65 -5.89
C ALA A 141 8.99 2.83 -5.11
N ALA A 142 8.84 2.16 -3.97
CA ALA A 142 7.69 2.30 -3.08
C ALA A 142 7.45 3.77 -2.69
N ARG A 143 8.51 4.55 -2.42
CA ARG A 143 8.38 5.99 -2.13
C ARG A 143 7.88 6.80 -3.33
N ARG A 144 8.24 6.43 -4.57
CA ARG A 144 7.69 7.05 -5.78
C ARG A 144 6.24 6.67 -6.01
N VAL A 145 5.90 5.39 -5.82
CA VAL A 145 4.53 4.87 -5.89
C VAL A 145 3.63 5.61 -4.91
N GLY A 146 4.07 5.77 -3.66
CA GLY A 146 3.37 6.57 -2.65
C GLY A 146 3.59 8.08 -2.78
N GLY A 147 4.05 8.58 -3.93
CA GLY A 147 4.15 9.99 -4.25
C GLY A 147 2.82 10.53 -4.78
N VAL A 148 2.85 11.19 -5.94
CA VAL A 148 1.69 11.90 -6.51
C VAL A 148 0.54 10.95 -6.86
N SER A 149 0.75 9.94 -7.71
CA SER A 149 -0.35 9.05 -8.12
C SER A 149 -0.84 8.14 -7.00
N GLY A 150 0.03 7.70 -6.08
CA GLY A 150 -0.43 7.00 -4.88
C GLY A 150 -1.36 7.87 -4.03
N THR A 151 -1.02 9.15 -3.87
CA THR A 151 -1.88 10.13 -3.20
C THR A 151 -3.20 10.32 -3.95
N GLU A 152 -3.15 10.50 -5.27
CA GLU A 152 -4.34 10.63 -6.14
C GLU A 152 -5.28 9.43 -5.98
N VAL A 153 -4.78 8.21 -6.15
CA VAL A 153 -5.57 6.98 -6.03
C VAL A 153 -6.26 6.90 -4.67
N LEU A 154 -5.52 7.06 -3.57
CA LEU A 154 -6.10 6.91 -2.24
C LEU A 154 -7.13 8.00 -1.94
N HIS A 155 -6.90 9.24 -2.39
CA HIS A 155 -7.86 10.33 -2.22
C HIS A 155 -9.09 10.14 -3.10
N GLU A 156 -8.95 9.72 -4.36
CA GLU A 156 -10.08 9.46 -5.27
C GLU A 156 -10.96 8.33 -4.79
N LEU A 157 -10.37 7.20 -4.35
CA LEU A 157 -11.13 6.09 -3.78
C LEU A 157 -11.91 6.55 -2.54
N GLY A 158 -11.22 7.26 -1.63
CA GLY A 158 -11.82 7.80 -0.42
C GLY A 158 -12.97 8.78 -0.70
N ALA A 159 -12.76 9.68 -1.66
CA ALA A 159 -13.74 10.67 -2.09
C ALA A 159 -14.96 10.01 -2.76
N ALA A 160 -14.76 9.03 -3.65
CA ALA A 160 -15.84 8.29 -4.30
C ALA A 160 -16.73 7.58 -3.27
N ALA A 161 -16.13 6.81 -2.36
CA ALA A 161 -16.88 6.11 -1.32
C ALA A 161 -17.63 7.08 -0.39
N ARG A 162 -16.95 8.12 0.10
CA ARG A 162 -17.56 9.03 1.08
C ARG A 162 -18.59 9.96 0.44
N GLY A 163 -18.34 10.40 -0.79
CA GLY A 163 -19.24 11.26 -1.58
C GLY A 163 -20.53 10.54 -1.95
N ALA A 164 -20.46 9.26 -2.29
CA ALA A 164 -21.64 8.47 -2.62
C ALA A 164 -22.53 8.18 -1.39
N ASN A 165 -21.94 7.89 -0.23
CA ASN A 165 -22.71 7.64 0.99
C ASN A 165 -21.90 7.93 2.27
N SER A 166 -22.37 8.89 3.06
CA SER A 166 -21.72 9.30 4.32
C SER A 166 -21.66 8.21 5.40
N LYS A 167 -22.47 7.14 5.27
CA LYS A 167 -22.45 5.97 6.17
C LYS A 167 -21.40 4.93 5.80
N ASN A 168 -20.72 5.11 4.66
CA ASN A 168 -19.62 4.24 4.26
C ASN A 168 -18.50 4.28 5.29
N ARG A 169 -17.77 3.16 5.35
CA ARG A 169 -16.59 3.01 6.18
C ARG A 169 -15.41 2.65 5.32
N ILE A 170 -14.31 3.37 5.49
CA ILE A 170 -13.14 3.29 4.62
C ILE A 170 -11.94 2.91 5.47
N VAL A 171 -11.35 1.75 5.17
CA VAL A 171 -10.13 1.27 5.79
C VAL A 171 -9.07 1.14 4.72
N MET A 172 -7.90 1.74 4.92
CA MET A 172 -6.74 1.58 4.05
C MET A 172 -5.66 0.81 4.80
N VAL A 173 -5.13 -0.23 4.17
CA VAL A 173 -4.14 -1.12 4.77
C VAL A 173 -2.92 -1.19 3.86
N GLY A 174 -1.74 -1.02 4.45
CA GLY A 174 -0.47 -1.22 3.76
C GLY A 174 0.39 -2.23 4.52
N HIS A 175 0.91 -3.23 3.82
CA HIS A 175 1.80 -4.23 4.40
C HIS A 175 3.24 -4.06 3.90
N SER A 176 4.23 -4.07 4.80
CA SER A 176 5.65 -3.96 4.44
C SER A 176 5.94 -2.69 3.61
N LEU A 177 6.46 -2.80 2.38
CA LEU A 177 6.63 -1.67 1.45
C LEU A 177 5.30 -1.01 1.08
N GLY A 178 4.18 -1.74 1.10
CA GLY A 178 2.84 -1.16 0.94
C GLY A 178 2.44 -0.26 2.12
N GLY A 179 2.96 -0.52 3.32
CA GLY A 179 2.87 0.38 4.47
C GLY A 179 3.62 1.68 4.23
N ALA A 180 4.82 1.61 3.66
CA ALA A 180 5.60 2.79 3.28
C ALA A 180 4.89 3.62 2.19
N ILE A 181 4.28 2.97 1.19
CA ILE A 181 3.46 3.64 0.16
C ILE A 181 2.27 4.37 0.80
N LEU A 182 1.52 3.69 1.67
CA LEU A 182 0.37 4.28 2.37
C LEU A 182 0.80 5.48 3.21
N GLU A 183 1.88 5.34 3.96
CA GLU A 183 2.42 6.37 4.82
C GLU A 183 2.89 7.60 4.04
N SER A 184 3.67 7.42 2.97
CA SER A 184 4.17 8.54 2.18
C SER A 184 3.06 9.28 1.44
N ALA A 185 2.08 8.55 0.89
CA ALA A 185 0.95 9.14 0.16
C ALA A 185 0.03 9.98 1.08
N MET A 186 -0.10 9.55 2.34
CA MET A 186 -1.03 10.17 3.27
C MET A 186 -0.35 11.23 4.15
N ALA A 187 0.95 11.14 4.41
CA ALA A 187 1.65 12.03 5.33
C ALA A 187 1.54 13.51 4.95
N GLU A 188 1.86 13.84 3.71
CA GLU A 188 1.86 15.23 3.24
C GLU A 188 0.43 15.76 3.11
N SER A 189 -0.48 14.96 2.53
CA SER A 189 -1.87 15.37 2.31
C SER A 189 -2.64 15.59 3.61
N ILE A 190 -2.46 14.73 4.61
CA ILE A 190 -3.01 14.92 5.96
C ILE A 190 -2.37 16.14 6.63
N SER A 191 -1.05 16.28 6.54
CA SER A 191 -0.35 17.40 7.17
C SER A 191 -0.81 18.75 6.60
N ALA A 192 -0.96 18.85 5.29
CA ALA A 192 -1.48 20.02 4.60
C ALA A 192 -2.92 20.34 5.05
N ARG A 193 -3.78 19.32 5.10
CA ARG A 193 -5.17 19.48 5.56
C ARG A 193 -5.24 19.98 7.00
N VAL A 194 -4.50 19.35 7.90
CA VAL A 194 -4.40 19.73 9.32
C VAL A 194 -3.90 21.16 9.46
N ALA A 195 -2.90 21.55 8.68
CA ALA A 195 -2.39 22.91 8.67
C ALA A 195 -3.45 23.93 8.24
N MET A 196 -4.17 23.67 7.14
CA MET A 196 -5.19 24.58 6.61
C MET A 196 -6.41 24.70 7.52
N ASP A 197 -6.92 23.58 8.05
CA ASP A 197 -8.12 23.60 8.89
C ASP A 197 -7.83 24.19 10.27
N SER A 198 -6.66 23.88 10.85
CA SER A 198 -6.21 24.50 12.11
C SER A 198 -6.03 26.02 11.95
N ALA A 199 -5.43 26.49 10.86
CA ALA A 199 -5.28 27.92 10.58
C ALA A 199 -6.64 28.65 10.42
N ARG A 200 -7.68 27.93 10.02
CA ARG A 200 -9.06 28.44 9.89
C ARG A 200 -9.91 28.25 11.15
N GLY A 201 -9.33 27.74 12.24
CA GLY A 201 -10.05 27.44 13.48
C GLY A 201 -11.10 26.32 13.35
N ARG A 202 -10.99 25.47 12.32
CA ARG A 202 -11.91 24.35 12.10
C ARG A 202 -11.48 23.15 12.93
N GLN A 203 -12.45 22.51 13.58
CA GLN A 203 -12.22 21.22 14.22
C GLN A 203 -12.08 20.11 13.16
N LEU A 204 -11.08 19.27 13.35
CA LEU A 204 -10.82 18.11 12.49
C LEU A 204 -11.73 16.97 12.90
N ARG A 205 -12.41 16.38 11.92
CA ARG A 205 -13.22 15.18 12.13
C ARG A 205 -12.65 14.04 11.30
N ARG A 206 -12.83 12.81 11.76
CA ARG A 206 -12.41 11.60 11.01
C ARG A 206 -12.87 11.58 9.55
N LYS A 207 -14.09 12.04 9.30
CA LYS A 207 -14.68 12.10 7.95
C LYS A 207 -14.05 13.13 7.01
N ASP A 208 -13.21 14.00 7.54
CA ASP A 208 -12.51 15.02 6.75
C ASP A 208 -11.28 14.41 6.02
N PHE A 209 -10.91 13.16 6.34
CA PHE A 209 -9.79 12.43 5.75
C PHE A 209 -10.24 11.35 4.75
N PRO A 210 -9.38 10.96 3.78
CA PRO A 210 -9.72 9.96 2.75
C PRO A 210 -10.12 8.60 3.28
N ALA A 211 -9.63 8.21 4.46
CA ALA A 211 -10.01 6.99 5.15
C ALA A 211 -10.52 7.29 6.56
N ASP A 212 -11.37 6.41 7.07
CA ASP A 212 -11.68 6.41 8.49
C ASP A 212 -10.53 5.77 9.27
N LEU A 213 -9.87 4.74 8.74
CA LEU A 213 -8.73 4.12 9.40
C LEU A 213 -7.64 3.78 8.39
N MET A 214 -6.40 4.17 8.71
CA MET A 214 -5.20 3.71 8.02
C MET A 214 -4.44 2.74 8.92
N VAL A 215 -4.10 1.56 8.40
CA VAL A 215 -3.36 0.54 9.12
C VAL A 215 -2.09 0.22 8.34
N SER A 216 -0.94 0.45 8.98
CA SER A 216 0.36 0.05 8.45
C SER A 216 0.85 -1.17 9.22
N ILE A 217 1.10 -2.28 8.53
CA ILE A 217 1.54 -3.54 9.13
C ILE A 217 2.99 -3.78 8.71
N ASN A 218 3.88 -3.82 9.71
CA ASN A 218 5.31 -4.03 9.56
C ASN A 218 5.90 -3.10 8.49
N SER A 219 5.55 -1.80 8.58
CA SER A 219 6.04 -0.77 7.65
C SER A 219 7.54 -0.89 7.49
N ALA A 220 7.99 -0.96 6.24
CA ALA A 220 9.40 -0.97 5.91
C ALA A 220 10.10 0.37 6.19
N GLU A 221 9.32 1.42 6.43
CA GLU A 221 9.82 2.76 6.70
C GLU A 221 10.15 2.93 8.19
N SER A 222 11.11 3.81 8.48
CA SER A 222 11.65 4.05 9.82
C SER A 222 10.71 4.88 10.73
N ALA A 223 9.41 4.61 10.74
CA ALA A 223 8.38 5.35 11.49
C ALA A 223 8.42 6.89 11.31
N ILE A 224 9.16 7.40 10.31
CA ILE A 224 9.42 8.83 10.11
C ILE A 224 8.10 9.54 9.79
N TYR A 225 7.32 9.01 8.85
CA TYR A 225 6.04 9.60 8.45
C TYR A 225 5.05 9.63 9.62
N ALA A 226 4.93 8.55 10.37
CA ALA A 226 4.10 8.50 11.58
C ALA A 226 4.54 9.53 12.62
N ARG A 227 5.84 9.68 12.86
CA ARG A 227 6.40 10.69 13.80
C ARG A 227 6.19 12.12 13.31
N GLN A 228 6.38 12.38 12.03
CA GLN A 228 6.17 13.69 11.41
C GLN A 228 4.70 14.09 11.48
N LEU A 229 3.79 13.18 11.10
CA LEU A 229 2.35 13.35 11.26
C LEU A 229 1.99 13.64 12.71
N LEU A 230 2.42 12.81 13.66
CA LEU A 230 2.15 13.04 15.08
C LEU A 230 2.65 14.42 15.54
N SER A 231 3.82 14.85 15.08
CA SER A 231 4.39 16.16 15.39
C SER A 231 3.53 17.30 14.82
N THR A 232 3.01 17.15 13.60
CA THR A 232 2.10 18.12 12.97
C THR A 232 0.84 18.36 13.82
N PHE A 233 0.25 17.30 14.38
CA PHE A 233 -0.92 17.38 15.27
C PHE A 233 -0.54 17.99 16.63
N LYS A 234 0.55 17.50 17.26
CA LYS A 234 1.04 18.00 18.55
C LYS A 234 1.38 19.48 18.53
N ASN A 235 2.08 19.94 17.49
CA ASN A 235 2.48 21.35 17.33
C ASN A 235 1.30 22.29 17.18
N ARG A 236 0.10 21.77 16.89
CA ARG A 236 -1.16 22.53 16.78
C ARG A 236 -2.09 22.33 17.98
N GLY A 237 -1.60 21.67 19.04
CA GLY A 237 -2.40 21.38 20.23
C GLY A 237 -3.53 20.39 20.02
N ILE A 238 -3.56 19.67 18.88
CA ILE A 238 -4.58 18.67 18.59
C ILE A 238 -4.21 17.40 19.35
N LYS A 239 -5.01 17.08 20.38
CA LYS A 239 -4.81 15.89 21.22
C LYS A 239 -5.64 14.71 20.72
N ASP A 240 -6.86 14.99 20.27
CA ASP A 240 -7.82 14.00 19.83
C ASP A 240 -8.47 14.43 18.52
N VAL A 241 -8.77 13.45 17.67
CA VAL A 241 -9.60 13.62 16.48
C VAL A 241 -10.94 12.95 16.74
N GLU A 242 -12.02 13.67 16.50
CA GLU A 242 -13.37 13.14 16.70
C GLU A 242 -13.57 11.88 15.84
N GLY A 243 -13.93 10.76 16.49
CA GLY A 243 -14.23 9.49 15.83
C GLY A 243 -13.15 8.41 15.93
N GLY A 244 -12.03 8.66 16.63
CA GLY A 244 -11.00 7.66 16.95
C GLY A 244 -9.70 7.83 16.15
N PRO A 245 -8.78 6.84 16.22
CA PRO A 245 -7.47 6.96 15.58
C PRO A 245 -7.59 7.02 14.06
N LEU A 246 -6.87 7.96 13.45
CA LEU A 246 -6.74 8.06 11.99
C LEU A 246 -5.78 7.00 11.44
N MET A 247 -4.68 6.75 12.15
CA MET A 247 -3.62 5.85 11.72
C MET A 247 -3.18 4.95 12.88
N ILE A 248 -2.99 3.67 12.59
CA ILE A 248 -2.41 2.67 13.48
C ILE A 248 -1.21 2.04 12.74
N SER A 249 -0.05 2.04 13.38
CA SER A 249 1.14 1.35 12.90
C SER A 249 1.42 0.15 13.81
N LEU A 250 1.40 -1.05 13.23
CA LEU A 250 1.66 -2.31 13.91
C LEU A 250 3.02 -2.83 13.43
N THR A 251 3.89 -3.23 14.35
CA THR A 251 5.20 -3.82 14.05
C THR A 251 5.42 -5.06 14.91
N SER A 252 6.03 -6.11 14.36
CA SER A 252 6.42 -7.29 15.13
C SER A 252 7.91 -7.25 15.47
N GLN A 253 8.26 -7.72 16.67
CA GLN A 253 9.67 -7.76 17.12
C GLN A 253 10.55 -8.73 16.31
N ARG A 254 9.97 -9.61 15.48
CA ARG A 254 10.69 -10.59 14.64
C ARG A 254 10.26 -10.51 13.17
N ASP A 255 10.12 -9.30 12.64
CA ASP A 255 9.79 -9.11 11.24
C ASP A 255 10.90 -9.62 10.30
N PHE A 256 10.49 -10.05 9.10
CA PHE A 256 11.39 -10.47 8.02
C PHE A 256 12.45 -9.40 7.70
N ILE A 257 12.09 -8.11 7.86
CA ILE A 257 12.99 -6.97 7.64
C ILE A 257 14.11 -6.92 8.70
N THR A 258 13.80 -7.14 9.99
CA THR A 258 14.80 -7.09 11.07
C THR A 258 15.64 -8.37 11.16
N SER A 259 15.06 -9.52 10.82
CA SER A 259 15.75 -10.83 10.90
C SER A 259 16.66 -11.13 9.72
N VAL A 260 16.40 -10.57 8.52
CA VAL A 260 17.16 -10.90 7.30
C VAL A 260 17.88 -9.68 6.70
N PHE A 261 17.27 -8.49 6.72
CA PHE A 261 17.78 -7.35 5.93
C PHE A 261 18.51 -6.29 6.74
N TRP A 262 18.07 -6.01 7.97
CA TRP A 262 18.77 -5.09 8.88
C TRP A 262 20.26 -5.42 9.10
N PRO A 263 20.67 -6.72 9.17
CA PRO A 263 22.09 -7.09 9.22
C PRO A 263 22.87 -6.73 7.94
N MET A 264 22.25 -6.83 6.75
CA MET A 264 22.89 -6.44 5.48
C MET A 264 22.95 -4.91 5.31
N GLY A 265 21.89 -4.20 5.70
CA GLY A 265 21.85 -2.74 5.66
C GLY A 265 22.93 -2.09 6.52
N ASN A 266 23.14 -2.60 7.74
CA ASN A 266 24.23 -2.13 8.62
C ASN A 266 25.63 -2.41 8.04
N LEU A 267 25.79 -3.47 7.24
CA LEU A 267 27.05 -3.79 6.57
C LEU A 267 27.32 -2.84 5.40
N MET A 268 26.29 -2.47 4.63
CA MET A 268 26.39 -1.58 3.46
C MET A 268 26.42 -0.09 3.83
N GLY A 269 25.64 0.35 4.82
CA GLY A 269 25.62 1.73 5.32
C GLY A 269 26.94 2.19 5.95
N ARG A 270 27.82 1.24 6.29
CA ARG A 270 29.21 1.52 6.69
C ARG A 270 30.10 2.03 5.55
N TRP A 271 29.71 1.79 4.29
CA TRP A 271 30.51 2.12 3.10
C TRP A 271 29.85 3.12 2.16
N VAL A 272 28.55 3.42 2.34
CA VAL A 272 27.80 4.39 1.54
C VAL A 272 26.95 5.26 2.49
N PRO A 273 27.35 6.52 2.75
CA PRO A 273 26.53 7.44 3.54
C PRO A 273 25.25 7.80 2.77
N GLY A 274 24.08 7.57 3.35
CA GLY A 274 22.78 7.98 2.79
C GLY A 274 21.85 6.87 2.28
N LEU A 275 22.17 5.60 2.55
CA LEU A 275 21.24 4.47 2.47
C LEU A 275 20.55 4.22 3.83
#